data_AF-A0A8S9ZUD2-F1
#
_entry.id   AF-A0A8S9ZUD2-F1
#
_cell.length_a   1.000
_cell.length_b   1.000
_cell.length_c   1.000
_cell.angle_alpha   90.00
_cell.angle_beta   90.00
_cell.angle_gamma   90.00
#
_symmetry.space_group_name_H-M   'P 1'
#
loop_
_entity.id
_entity.type
_entity.pdbx_description
1 polymer ?
#
loop_
_entity_poly.entity_id
_entity_poly.type
_entity_poly.pdbx_seq_one_letter_code
_entity_poly.pdbx_strand_id
1 'polypeptide(L)'
;MRFTATDIIFSSIPHFTGFFGFDVYEQIVIGAIQDLSIYINSRINSLTDNVEEGKGTELLILCALLRNLRLKHLDYLLELAQQQYRLPETNFSHQHKLTNIETPTSQLQETIEKLLHKYVQIESCGLSKIANKCIFTFDWADCSETPKHVRTLIKHLVRSVAEKNVDLAAFMENDGFTTVKERTPESLHGYYTMRRAASVASSVYNNNNDNNSSLGGSSGGIVERLWGDVDDSNEGEENGEGAIEEFLTNLKVEFRRDIIMNAIIRLLSLYLCDYVRSQPKFSRNGLEQLQVDCAYMRQKLWVYAGDEHMLNISIEDVLTAAVNRCAQPKLLDPSVVRAICEEN
;
A
#
# COMPACT_ATOMS: atom_id res chain seq x y z
N MET A 1 -16.37 -0.30 -42.84
CA MET A 1 -16.64 0.36 -41.54
C MET A 1 -18.07 0.90 -41.57
N ARG A 2 -19.08 0.06 -41.31
CA ARG A 2 -20.52 0.38 -41.47
C ARG A 2 -21.36 -0.10 -40.27
N PHE A 3 -20.71 -0.28 -39.12
CA PHE A 3 -21.32 -0.80 -37.88
C PHE A 3 -21.71 0.29 -36.87
N THR A 4 -21.41 1.57 -37.16
CA THR A 4 -21.71 2.72 -36.28
C THR A 4 -22.77 3.65 -36.85
N ALA A 5 -23.37 3.34 -38.00
CA ALA A 5 -24.49 4.10 -38.54
C ALA A 5 -25.76 3.77 -37.75
N THR A 6 -26.49 4.78 -37.30
CA THR A 6 -27.78 4.66 -36.59
C THR A 6 -28.85 3.93 -37.41
N ASP A 7 -28.71 3.95 -38.74
CA ASP A 7 -29.57 3.22 -39.66
C ASP A 7 -28.95 1.87 -40.05
N ILE A 8 -28.93 0.91 -39.12
CA ILE A 8 -28.58 -0.48 -39.46
C ILE A 8 -29.79 -1.11 -40.15
N ILE A 9 -29.96 -0.86 -41.45
CA ILE A 9 -31.03 -1.43 -42.30
C ILE A 9 -31.01 -2.99 -42.27
N PHE A 10 -29.87 -3.59 -41.92
CA PHE A 10 -29.69 -5.04 -41.77
C PHE A 10 -30.25 -5.60 -40.45
N SER A 11 -30.38 -4.78 -39.40
CA SER A 11 -30.93 -5.19 -38.11
C SER A 11 -32.42 -5.52 -38.18
N SER A 12 -33.13 -5.11 -39.25
CA SER A 12 -34.51 -5.51 -39.50
C SER A 12 -34.66 -6.83 -40.26
N ILE A 13 -33.55 -7.46 -40.68
CA ILE A 13 -33.59 -8.74 -41.40
C ILE A 13 -33.75 -9.88 -40.37
N PRO A 14 -34.77 -10.77 -40.51
CA PRO A 14 -35.11 -11.78 -39.49
C PRO A 14 -33.97 -12.74 -39.08
N HIS A 15 -33.03 -12.99 -39.98
CA HIS A 15 -31.86 -13.85 -39.70
C HIS A 15 -30.74 -13.13 -38.93
N PHE A 16 -30.72 -11.78 -38.94
CA PHE A 16 -29.73 -10.94 -38.26
C PHE A 16 -30.18 -10.52 -36.84
N THR A 17 -31.48 -10.50 -36.54
CA THR A 17 -32.00 -10.15 -35.20
C THR A 17 -31.85 -11.27 -34.17
N GLY A 18 -31.69 -12.51 -34.63
CA GLY A 18 -31.60 -13.68 -33.76
C GLY A 18 -30.16 -13.95 -33.31
N PHE A 19 -29.59 -15.04 -33.83
CA PHE A 19 -28.29 -15.56 -33.39
C PHE A 19 -27.13 -14.59 -33.61
N PHE A 20 -27.17 -13.78 -34.67
CA PHE A 20 -26.14 -12.76 -34.87
C PHE A 20 -26.14 -11.71 -33.75
N GLY A 21 -27.31 -11.20 -33.33
CA GLY A 21 -27.39 -10.28 -32.19
C GLY A 21 -26.89 -10.92 -30.89
N PHE A 22 -27.25 -12.18 -30.66
CA PHE A 22 -26.72 -12.97 -29.55
C PHE A 22 -25.20 -13.08 -29.59
N ASP A 23 -24.60 -13.39 -30.75
CA ASP A 23 -23.15 -13.48 -30.92
C ASP A 23 -22.46 -12.12 -30.71
N VAL A 24 -23.07 -11.01 -31.16
CA VAL A 24 -22.55 -9.67 -30.86
C VAL A 24 -22.54 -9.41 -29.35
N TYR A 25 -23.62 -9.72 -28.65
CA TYR A 25 -23.68 -9.52 -27.20
C TYR A 25 -22.68 -10.42 -26.46
N GLU A 26 -22.71 -11.73 -26.69
CA GLU A 26 -21.92 -12.72 -25.95
C GLU A 26 -20.45 -12.79 -26.40
N GLN A 27 -20.18 -12.88 -27.70
CA GLN A 27 -18.82 -13.13 -28.18
C GLN A 27 -18.04 -11.84 -28.39
N ILE A 28 -18.70 -10.73 -28.76
CA ILE A 28 -18.02 -9.46 -29.01
C ILE A 28 -17.99 -8.62 -27.74
N VAL A 29 -19.12 -8.28 -27.14
CA VAL A 29 -19.13 -7.37 -25.98
C VAL A 29 -18.63 -8.07 -24.73
N ILE A 30 -19.28 -9.17 -24.32
CA ILE A 30 -18.88 -9.95 -23.14
C ILE A 30 -17.53 -10.63 -23.36
N GLY A 31 -17.33 -11.29 -24.51
CA GLY A 31 -16.07 -11.93 -24.88
C GLY A 31 -14.88 -10.98 -24.85
N ALA A 32 -15.01 -9.76 -25.39
CA ALA A 32 -13.90 -8.79 -25.34
C ALA A 32 -13.55 -8.35 -23.92
N ILE A 33 -14.54 -8.21 -23.02
CA ILE A 33 -14.28 -7.89 -21.60
C ILE A 33 -13.55 -9.05 -20.91
N GLN A 34 -13.97 -10.28 -21.22
CA GLN A 34 -13.33 -11.48 -20.68
C GLN A 34 -11.89 -11.61 -21.16
N ASP A 35 -11.66 -11.50 -22.47
CA ASP A 35 -10.33 -11.58 -23.08
C ASP A 35 -9.41 -10.48 -22.55
N LEU A 36 -9.92 -9.26 -22.44
CA LEU A 36 -9.19 -8.13 -21.87
C LEU A 36 -8.79 -8.40 -20.42
N SER A 37 -9.71 -8.92 -19.59
CA SER A 37 -9.44 -9.23 -18.19
C SER A 37 -8.43 -10.36 -18.05
N ILE A 38 -8.53 -11.40 -18.88
CA ILE A 38 -7.58 -12.52 -18.94
C ILE A 38 -6.18 -12.04 -19.34
N TYR A 39 -6.11 -11.23 -20.41
CA TYR A 39 -4.86 -10.69 -20.91
C TYR A 39 -4.15 -9.83 -19.86
N ILE A 40 -4.88 -8.92 -19.22
CA ILE A 40 -4.36 -8.06 -18.17
C ILE A 40 -3.89 -8.89 -16.97
N ASN A 41 -4.69 -9.85 -16.50
CA ASN A 41 -4.32 -10.71 -15.36
C ASN A 41 -3.06 -11.55 -15.66
N SER A 42 -2.95 -12.10 -16.88
CA SER A 42 -1.74 -12.80 -17.33
C SER A 42 -0.52 -11.87 -17.31
N ARG A 43 -0.69 -10.63 -17.79
CA ARG A 43 0.39 -9.64 -17.80
C ARG A 43 0.80 -9.24 -16.38
N ILE A 44 -0.14 -8.99 -15.47
CA ILE A 44 0.12 -8.67 -14.05
C ILE A 44 0.97 -9.76 -13.40
N ASN A 45 0.60 -11.03 -13.59
CA ASN A 45 1.32 -12.16 -13.01
C ASN A 45 2.75 -12.31 -13.56
N SER A 46 3.01 -11.78 -14.77
CA SER A 46 4.35 -11.76 -15.36
C SER A 46 5.24 -10.61 -14.86
N LEU A 47 4.68 -9.62 -14.16
CA LEU A 47 5.44 -8.46 -13.67
C LEU A 47 6.20 -8.82 -12.41
N THR A 48 7.52 -8.60 -12.41
CA THR A 48 8.39 -8.75 -11.24
C THR A 48 8.75 -7.38 -10.66
N ASP A 49 8.90 -7.31 -9.34
CA ASP A 49 9.04 -6.02 -8.65
C ASP A 49 10.38 -5.32 -8.97
N ASN A 50 11.42 -6.09 -9.28
CA ASN A 50 12.78 -5.59 -9.47
C ASN A 50 13.03 -4.95 -10.85
N VAL A 51 12.26 -5.30 -11.87
CA VAL A 51 12.50 -4.89 -13.27
C VAL A 51 11.58 -3.74 -13.70
N GLU A 52 10.50 -3.50 -12.95
CA GLU A 52 9.37 -2.68 -13.39
C GLU A 52 9.30 -1.32 -12.66
N GLU A 53 10.40 -0.86 -12.04
CA GLU A 53 10.48 0.44 -11.37
C GLU A 53 10.09 1.57 -12.35
N GLY A 54 9.06 2.34 -12.00
CA GLY A 54 8.53 3.42 -12.84
C GLY A 54 7.29 3.07 -13.68
N LYS A 55 6.81 1.81 -13.67
CA LYS A 55 5.59 1.42 -14.40
C LYS A 55 4.29 1.57 -13.62
N GLY A 56 4.33 2.01 -12.37
CA GLY A 56 3.12 2.15 -11.55
C GLY A 56 2.10 3.11 -12.16
N THR A 57 2.53 4.19 -12.80
CA THR A 57 1.62 5.13 -13.50
C THR A 57 0.86 4.44 -14.64
N GLU A 58 1.50 3.54 -15.39
CA GLU A 58 0.84 2.78 -16.46
C GLU A 58 -0.27 1.88 -15.89
N LEU A 59 0.00 1.23 -14.77
CA LEU A 59 -0.99 0.41 -14.05
C LEU A 59 -2.16 1.26 -13.55
N LEU A 60 -1.89 2.45 -13.00
CA LEU A 60 -2.96 3.37 -12.56
C LEU A 60 -3.84 3.84 -13.71
N ILE A 61 -3.24 4.18 -14.87
CA ILE A 61 -3.99 4.56 -16.07
C ILE A 61 -4.90 3.42 -16.48
N LEU A 62 -4.40 2.17 -16.48
CA LEU A 62 -5.19 1.00 -16.80
C LEU A 62 -6.32 0.80 -15.79
N CYS A 63 -6.06 0.90 -14.48
CA CYS A 63 -7.11 0.85 -13.45
C CYS A 63 -8.20 1.89 -13.69
N ALA A 64 -7.82 3.14 -13.97
CA ALA A 64 -8.76 4.23 -14.21
C ALA A 64 -9.60 3.99 -15.48
N LEU A 65 -9.00 3.43 -16.54
CA LEU A 65 -9.70 3.05 -17.75
C LEU A 65 -10.74 1.95 -17.46
N LEU A 66 -10.33 0.86 -16.80
CA LEU A 66 -11.23 -0.25 -16.47
C LEU A 66 -12.35 0.19 -15.53
N ARG A 67 -12.06 1.07 -14.58
CA ARG A 67 -13.08 1.64 -13.69
C ARG A 67 -14.10 2.47 -14.45
N ASN A 68 -13.67 3.31 -15.40
CA ASN A 68 -14.60 4.07 -16.24
C ASN A 68 -15.41 3.14 -17.16
N LEU A 69 -14.79 2.11 -17.73
CA LEU A 69 -15.48 1.08 -18.50
C LEU A 69 -16.59 0.44 -17.65
N ARG A 70 -16.25 -0.02 -16.44
CA ARG A 70 -17.18 -0.68 -15.51
C ARG A 70 -18.32 0.24 -15.07
N LEU A 71 -18.03 1.49 -14.69
CA LEU A 71 -19.01 2.38 -14.05
C LEU A 71 -19.84 3.20 -15.03
N LYS A 72 -19.33 3.50 -16.23
CA LYS A 72 -19.95 4.48 -17.14
C LYS A 72 -20.33 3.94 -18.51
N HIS A 73 -19.71 2.83 -18.94
CA HIS A 73 -19.82 2.38 -20.34
C HIS A 73 -20.37 0.97 -20.48
N LEU A 74 -20.19 0.10 -19.50
CA LEU A 74 -20.61 -1.30 -19.58
C LEU A 74 -22.12 -1.43 -19.79
N ASP A 75 -22.92 -0.82 -18.92
CA ASP A 75 -24.39 -0.81 -19.00
C ASP A 75 -24.85 -0.30 -20.36
N TYR A 76 -24.31 0.85 -20.79
CA TYR A 76 -24.63 1.44 -22.08
C TYR A 76 -24.31 0.52 -23.26
N LEU A 77 -23.15 -0.15 -23.27
CA LEU A 77 -22.76 -1.05 -24.35
C LEU A 77 -23.68 -2.28 -24.43
N LEU A 78 -24.06 -2.83 -23.28
CA LEU A 78 -24.95 -3.99 -23.20
C LEU A 78 -26.39 -3.61 -23.59
N GLU A 79 -26.90 -2.48 -23.09
CA GLU A 79 -28.21 -1.94 -23.47
C GLU A 79 -28.27 -1.61 -24.96
N LEU A 80 -27.23 -1.00 -25.52
CA LEU A 80 -27.15 -0.69 -26.94
C LEU A 80 -27.23 -1.95 -27.79
N ALA A 81 -26.49 -3.01 -27.43
CA ALA A 81 -26.54 -4.29 -28.12
C ALA A 81 -27.94 -4.94 -28.01
N GLN A 82 -28.56 -4.90 -26.83
CA GLN A 82 -29.92 -5.43 -26.63
C GLN A 82 -30.95 -4.67 -27.47
N GLN A 83 -30.91 -3.34 -27.49
CA GLN A 83 -31.86 -2.50 -28.22
C GLN A 83 -31.71 -2.64 -29.74
N GLN A 84 -30.47 -2.63 -30.25
CA GLN A 84 -30.22 -2.71 -31.70
C GLN A 84 -30.68 -4.04 -32.31
N TYR A 85 -30.57 -5.14 -31.57
CA TYR A 85 -30.95 -6.48 -32.04
C TYR A 85 -32.27 -7.01 -31.46
N ARG A 86 -32.96 -6.22 -30.63
CA ARG A 86 -34.21 -6.58 -29.94
C ARG A 86 -34.08 -7.89 -29.15
N LEU A 87 -32.96 -8.05 -28.47
CA LEU A 87 -32.70 -9.24 -27.65
C LEU A 87 -33.58 -9.19 -26.38
N PRO A 88 -34.14 -10.33 -25.95
CA PRO A 88 -34.85 -10.42 -24.68
C PRO A 88 -33.87 -10.30 -23.51
N GLU A 89 -34.29 -9.69 -22.40
CA GLU A 89 -33.40 -9.36 -21.27
C GLU A 89 -32.73 -10.57 -20.59
N THR A 90 -33.31 -11.78 -20.68
CA THR A 90 -32.87 -12.93 -19.89
C THR A 90 -32.75 -14.23 -20.68
N ASN A 91 -33.81 -14.65 -21.40
CA ASN A 91 -33.82 -15.92 -22.11
C ASN A 91 -33.93 -15.69 -23.62
N PHE A 92 -32.84 -15.97 -24.35
CA PHE A 92 -32.80 -15.86 -25.81
C PHE A 92 -33.47 -17.08 -26.48
N SER A 93 -33.28 -18.28 -25.93
CA SER A 93 -34.01 -19.49 -26.32
C SER A 93 -34.10 -20.48 -25.15
N HIS A 94 -34.80 -21.62 -25.34
CA HIS A 94 -34.82 -22.71 -24.34
C HIS A 94 -33.43 -23.27 -23.99
N GLN A 95 -32.41 -22.99 -24.81
CA GLN A 95 -31.05 -23.51 -24.64
C GLN A 95 -30.00 -22.41 -24.39
N HIS A 96 -30.33 -21.14 -24.66
CA HIS A 96 -29.37 -20.03 -24.59
C HIS A 96 -29.90 -18.89 -23.72
N LYS A 97 -29.13 -18.56 -22.68
CA LYS A 97 -29.36 -17.46 -21.74
C LYS A 97 -28.30 -16.40 -21.98
N LEU A 98 -28.69 -15.13 -21.92
CA LEU A 98 -27.73 -14.03 -21.98
C LEU A 98 -26.97 -13.91 -20.66
N THR A 99 -25.69 -13.59 -20.76
CA THR A 99 -24.83 -13.29 -19.62
C THR A 99 -25.33 -12.01 -18.95
N ASN A 100 -25.61 -12.12 -17.65
CA ASN A 100 -26.02 -10.98 -16.82
C ASN A 100 -24.85 -10.01 -16.67
N ILE A 101 -25.14 -8.70 -16.70
CA ILE A 101 -24.20 -7.62 -16.47
C ILE A 101 -23.38 -7.73 -15.17
N GLU A 102 -23.90 -8.40 -14.16
CA GLU A 102 -23.19 -8.68 -12.91
C GLU A 102 -21.89 -9.47 -13.13
N THR A 103 -21.86 -10.37 -14.11
CA THR A 103 -20.69 -11.20 -14.43
C THR A 103 -19.50 -10.36 -14.95
N PRO A 104 -19.61 -9.61 -16.07
CA PRO A 104 -18.53 -8.75 -16.55
C PRO A 104 -18.21 -7.62 -15.56
N THR A 105 -19.20 -7.13 -14.79
CA THR A 105 -18.97 -6.13 -13.74
C THR A 105 -18.05 -6.67 -12.65
N SER A 106 -18.33 -7.88 -12.16
CA SER A 106 -17.52 -8.54 -11.12
C SER A 106 -16.13 -8.87 -11.64
N GLN A 107 -16.03 -9.33 -12.89
CA GLN A 107 -14.74 -9.64 -13.51
C GLN A 107 -13.86 -8.39 -13.67
N LEU A 108 -14.43 -7.28 -14.16
CA LEU A 108 -13.69 -6.02 -14.24
C LEU A 108 -13.27 -5.52 -12.86
N GLN A 109 -14.13 -5.66 -11.84
CA GLN A 109 -13.79 -5.27 -10.48
C GLN A 109 -12.61 -6.09 -9.92
N GLU A 110 -12.62 -7.42 -10.10
CA GLU A 110 -11.52 -8.28 -9.69
C GLU A 110 -10.20 -7.92 -10.39
N THR A 111 -10.24 -7.64 -11.70
CA THR A 111 -9.06 -7.21 -12.45
C THR A 111 -8.54 -5.85 -11.99
N ILE A 112 -9.42 -4.89 -11.66
CA ILE A 112 -9.03 -3.59 -11.08
C ILE A 112 -8.33 -3.79 -9.73
N GLU A 113 -8.87 -4.66 -8.86
CA GLU A 113 -8.28 -4.94 -7.55
C GLU A 113 -6.88 -5.57 -7.70
N LYS A 114 -6.71 -6.54 -8.61
CA LYS A 114 -5.39 -7.13 -8.89
C LYS A 114 -4.38 -6.12 -9.42
N LEU A 115 -4.80 -5.21 -10.30
CA LEU A 115 -3.94 -4.14 -10.80
C LEU A 115 -3.51 -3.18 -9.70
N LEU A 116 -4.45 -2.76 -8.84
CA LEU A 116 -4.16 -1.88 -7.71
C LEU A 116 -3.23 -2.54 -6.69
N HIS A 117 -3.43 -3.83 -6.43
CA HIS A 117 -2.55 -4.61 -5.57
C HIS A 117 -1.12 -4.62 -6.11
N LYS A 118 -0.96 -4.91 -7.40
CA LYS A 118 0.36 -4.90 -8.05
C LYS A 118 0.99 -3.51 -8.11
N TYR A 119 0.18 -2.46 -8.30
CA TYR A 119 0.63 -1.08 -8.23
C TYR A 119 1.24 -0.76 -6.86
N VAL A 120 0.54 -1.10 -5.77
CA VAL A 120 1.03 -0.88 -4.40
C VAL A 120 2.36 -1.61 -4.17
N GLN A 121 2.48 -2.85 -4.65
CA GLN A 121 3.70 -3.65 -4.54
C GLN A 121 4.89 -2.99 -5.26
N ILE A 122 4.72 -2.59 -6.53
CA ILE A 122 5.80 -1.97 -7.33
C ILE A 122 6.24 -0.63 -6.74
N GLU A 123 5.29 0.24 -6.38
CA GLU A 123 5.64 1.55 -5.83
C GLU A 123 6.28 1.45 -4.44
N SER A 124 5.80 0.52 -3.60
CA SER A 124 6.41 0.28 -2.29
C SER A 124 7.82 -0.32 -2.41
N CYS A 125 8.07 -1.17 -3.41
CA CYS A 125 9.41 -1.67 -3.74
C CYS A 125 10.36 -0.55 -4.21
N GLY A 126 9.86 0.42 -4.99
CA GLY A 126 10.63 1.62 -5.34
C GLY A 126 11.02 2.43 -4.10
N LEU A 127 10.08 2.66 -3.19
CA LEU A 127 10.33 3.37 -1.94
C LEU A 127 11.25 2.57 -0.99
N SER A 128 11.19 1.24 -0.99
CA SER A 128 12.05 0.39 -0.16
C SER A 128 13.52 0.54 -0.53
N LYS A 129 13.85 0.74 -1.81
CA LYS A 129 15.23 1.05 -2.24
C LYS A 129 15.76 2.35 -1.64
N ILE A 130 14.90 3.37 -1.50
CA ILE A 130 15.26 4.63 -0.83
C ILE A 130 15.39 4.39 0.67
N ALA A 131 14.48 3.64 1.28
CA ALA A 131 14.54 3.26 2.69
C ALA A 131 15.81 2.47 3.04
N ASN A 132 16.21 1.54 2.17
CA ASN A 132 17.45 0.79 2.29
C ASN A 132 18.64 1.76 2.37
N LYS A 133 18.74 2.73 1.44
CA LYS A 133 19.77 3.77 1.51
C LYS A 133 19.68 4.59 2.80
N CYS A 134 18.48 4.91 3.29
CA CYS A 134 18.30 5.64 4.55
C CYS A 134 18.88 4.86 5.74
N ILE A 135 18.85 3.53 5.74
CA ILE A 135 19.37 2.74 6.85
C ILE A 135 20.85 2.40 6.65
N PHE A 136 21.24 1.83 5.51
CA PHE A 136 22.58 1.25 5.34
C PHE A 136 23.71 2.26 5.09
N THR A 137 23.40 3.53 4.82
CA THR A 137 24.44 4.56 4.58
C THR A 137 24.88 5.29 5.85
N PHE A 138 24.24 5.03 6.98
CA PHE A 138 24.53 5.68 8.25
C PHE A 138 25.14 4.70 9.24
N ASP A 139 26.19 5.12 9.93
CA ASP A 139 26.82 4.30 10.96
C ASP A 139 26.03 4.40 12.27
N TRP A 140 25.15 3.42 12.50
CA TRP A 140 24.30 3.35 13.69
C TRP A 140 25.07 2.93 14.94
N ALA A 141 26.18 2.21 14.80
CA ALA A 141 26.91 1.61 15.92
C ALA A 141 27.89 2.58 16.57
N ASP A 142 28.56 3.41 15.77
CA ASP A 142 29.59 4.35 16.22
C ASP A 142 29.19 5.83 16.06
N CYS A 143 27.90 6.13 16.25
CA CYS A 143 27.41 7.50 16.22
C CYS A 143 27.86 8.29 17.47
N SER A 144 28.74 9.28 17.29
CA SER A 144 29.36 10.06 18.36
C SER A 144 28.62 11.38 18.69
N GLU A 145 27.90 11.94 17.72
CA GLU A 145 27.17 13.20 17.88
C GLU A 145 25.70 12.99 18.21
N THR A 146 25.17 13.80 19.14
CA THR A 146 23.72 13.87 19.39
C THR A 146 23.02 14.45 18.16
N PRO A 147 21.83 13.95 17.79
CA PRO A 147 21.14 14.40 16.59
C PRO A 147 20.76 15.88 16.71
N LYS A 148 21.04 16.64 15.66
CA LYS A 148 20.71 18.07 15.56
C LYS A 148 19.76 18.38 14.40
N HIS A 149 19.68 17.48 13.43
CA HIS A 149 18.96 17.68 12.18
C HIS A 149 18.31 16.38 11.73
N VAL A 150 17.26 16.50 10.94
CA VAL A 150 16.67 15.37 10.21
C VAL A 150 17.54 15.04 9.01
N ARG A 151 17.87 13.76 8.80
CA ARG A 151 18.75 13.35 7.69
C ARG A 151 18.12 13.65 6.33
N THR A 152 18.93 14.13 5.38
CA THR A 152 18.47 14.50 4.03
C THR A 152 17.78 13.34 3.30
N LEU A 153 18.25 12.11 3.48
CA LEU A 153 17.63 10.92 2.87
C LEU A 153 16.21 10.67 3.39
N ILE A 154 15.92 10.98 4.66
CA ILE A 154 14.58 10.87 5.22
C ILE A 154 13.67 11.96 4.67
N LYS A 155 14.17 13.19 4.51
CA LYS A 155 13.42 14.25 3.83
C LYS A 155 13.10 13.87 2.38
N HIS A 156 14.04 13.25 1.69
CA HIS A 156 13.84 12.74 0.33
C HIS A 156 12.80 11.61 0.31
N LEU A 157 12.89 10.64 1.22
CA LEU A 157 11.91 9.54 1.32
C LEU A 157 10.48 10.07 1.54
N VAL A 158 10.30 11.02 2.46
CA VAL A 158 9.01 11.67 2.70
C VAL A 158 8.49 12.37 1.44
N ARG A 159 9.37 13.05 0.69
CA ARG A 159 9.01 13.69 -0.58
C ARG A 159 8.57 12.65 -1.62
N SER A 160 9.30 11.54 -1.74
CA SER A 160 8.96 10.46 -2.66
C SER A 160 7.61 9.82 -2.34
N VAL A 161 7.25 9.68 -1.05
CA VAL A 161 5.88 9.26 -0.66
C VAL A 161 4.84 10.30 -1.05
N ALA A 162 5.13 11.59 -0.84
CA ALA A 162 4.24 12.68 -1.23
C ALA A 162 3.99 12.72 -2.75
N GLU A 163 5.00 12.42 -3.57
CA GLU A 163 4.88 12.31 -5.02
C GLU A 163 3.88 11.22 -5.42
N LYS A 164 3.85 10.06 -4.73
CA LYS A 164 2.84 9.02 -4.96
C LYS A 164 1.42 9.52 -4.71
N ASN A 165 1.22 10.34 -3.68
CA ASN A 165 -0.10 10.94 -3.42
C ASN A 165 -0.52 11.91 -4.54
N VAL A 166 0.43 12.64 -5.14
CA VAL A 166 0.16 13.52 -6.29
C VAL A 166 -0.27 12.68 -7.51
N ASP A 167 0.46 11.59 -7.79
CA ASP A 167 0.12 10.67 -8.89
C ASP A 167 -1.30 10.11 -8.72
N LEU A 168 -1.65 9.64 -7.51
CA LEU A 168 -2.99 9.11 -7.21
C LEU A 168 -4.08 10.18 -7.30
N ALA A 169 -3.80 11.40 -6.85
CA ALA A 169 -4.74 12.51 -6.90
C ALA A 169 -5.12 12.92 -8.35
N ALA A 170 -4.30 12.57 -9.34
CA ALA A 170 -4.62 12.81 -10.74
C ALA A 170 -5.75 11.90 -11.27
N PHE A 171 -5.93 10.71 -10.66
CA PHE A 171 -6.89 9.70 -11.14
C PHE A 171 -8.05 9.43 -10.18
N MET A 172 -7.90 9.75 -8.89
CA MET A 172 -8.88 9.45 -7.85
C MET A 172 -9.53 10.73 -7.35
N GLU A 173 -10.87 10.73 -7.31
CA GLU A 173 -11.65 11.83 -6.74
C GLU A 173 -11.31 12.00 -5.24
N ASN A 174 -11.39 13.23 -4.75
CA ASN A 174 -11.22 13.52 -3.34
C ASN A 174 -12.48 13.05 -2.61
N ASP A 175 -12.60 11.76 -2.30
CA ASP A 175 -13.73 11.15 -1.56
C ASP A 175 -13.76 11.60 -0.08
N GLY A 176 -13.75 12.91 0.19
CA GLY A 176 -13.63 13.50 1.53
C GLY A 176 -12.22 13.46 2.12
N PHE A 177 -11.28 12.77 1.49
CA PHE A 177 -9.85 12.84 1.82
C PHE A 177 -9.27 14.15 1.26
N THR A 178 -9.54 15.27 1.90
CA THR A 178 -8.87 16.54 1.60
C THR A 178 -7.58 16.65 2.39
N THR A 179 -6.52 17.19 1.78
CA THR A 179 -5.26 17.57 2.47
C THR A 179 -5.48 18.60 3.60
N VAL A 180 -6.71 19.12 3.72
CA VAL A 180 -7.19 19.95 4.83
C VAL A 180 -7.61 19.04 6.00
N LYS A 181 -6.65 18.29 6.56
CA LYS A 181 -6.80 17.82 7.94
C LYS A 181 -6.39 18.99 8.84
N GLU A 182 -7.27 19.43 9.73
CA GLU A 182 -6.92 20.43 10.74
C GLU A 182 -6.19 19.74 11.91
N ARG A 183 -5.06 20.31 12.31
CA ARG A 183 -4.26 19.80 13.44
C ARG A 183 -4.91 20.27 14.74
N THR A 184 -5.22 19.32 15.62
CA THR A 184 -5.50 19.65 17.02
C THR A 184 -4.18 19.83 17.78
N PRO A 185 -4.10 20.74 18.77
CA PRO A 185 -2.90 20.89 19.59
C PRO A 185 -2.52 19.61 20.36
N GLU A 186 -3.48 18.73 20.65
CA GLU A 186 -3.24 17.42 21.28
C GLU A 186 -2.57 16.42 20.31
N SER A 187 -2.92 16.42 19.02
CA SER A 187 -2.24 15.58 18.02
C SER A 187 -0.79 16.01 17.81
N LEU A 188 -0.50 17.32 17.86
CA LEU A 188 0.86 17.89 17.83
C LEU A 188 1.79 17.35 18.93
N HIS A 189 1.28 17.09 20.14
CA HIS A 189 2.12 16.53 21.21
C HIS A 189 2.34 15.02 21.03
N GLY A 190 1.32 14.30 20.55
CA GLY A 190 1.38 12.86 20.27
C GLY A 190 2.48 12.46 19.27
N TYR A 191 2.72 13.30 18.25
CA TYR A 191 3.68 13.03 17.16
C TYR A 191 5.16 12.97 17.56
N TYR A 192 5.50 13.43 18.76
CA TYR A 192 6.87 13.37 19.26
C TYR A 192 7.00 12.41 20.44
N THR A 193 5.87 12.08 21.09
CA THR A 193 5.83 11.04 22.12
C THR A 193 5.82 9.67 21.44
N MET A 194 6.92 8.93 21.55
CA MET A 194 7.03 7.55 21.06
C MET A 194 6.74 6.59 22.20
N ARG A 195 5.49 6.60 22.71
CA ARG A 195 5.17 6.04 24.04
C ARG A 195 5.46 4.55 24.13
N ARG A 196 5.13 3.77 23.09
CA ARG A 196 5.41 2.33 23.09
C ARG A 196 6.91 2.07 23.08
N ALA A 197 7.64 2.71 22.17
CA ALA A 197 9.10 2.58 22.10
C ALA A 197 9.79 3.03 23.39
N ALA A 198 9.30 4.09 24.05
CA ALA A 198 9.81 4.56 25.34
C ALA A 198 9.56 3.56 26.47
N SER A 199 8.39 2.91 26.48
CA SER A 199 8.06 1.84 27.42
C SER A 199 8.99 0.64 27.22
N VAL A 200 9.21 0.22 25.97
CA VAL A 200 10.13 -0.88 25.63
C VAL A 200 11.56 -0.52 26.02
N ALA A 201 12.02 0.70 25.73
CA ALA A 201 13.35 1.17 26.11
C ALA A 201 13.57 1.11 27.62
N SER A 202 12.57 1.53 28.41
CA SER A 202 12.62 1.46 29.88
C SER A 202 12.68 0.01 30.37
N SER A 203 11.92 -0.90 29.74
CA SER A 203 11.93 -2.33 30.07
C SER A 203 13.28 -2.99 29.77
N VAL A 204 13.86 -2.73 28.60
CA VAL A 204 15.17 -3.28 28.20
C VAL A 204 16.27 -2.74 29.12
N TYR A 205 16.23 -1.45 29.47
CA TYR A 205 17.19 -0.84 30.37
C TYR A 205 17.17 -1.47 31.78
N ASN A 206 15.97 -1.71 32.33
CA ASN A 206 15.82 -2.32 33.66
C ASN A 206 16.29 -3.80 33.68
N ASN A 207 15.92 -4.58 32.66
CA ASN A 207 16.35 -5.98 32.54
C ASN A 207 17.87 -6.14 32.47
N ASN A 208 18.58 -5.18 31.87
CA ASN A 208 20.05 -5.22 31.82
C ASN A 208 20.73 -4.90 33.17
N ASN A 209 20.01 -4.27 34.11
CA ASN A 209 20.54 -3.93 35.43
C ASN A 209 20.19 -4.98 36.50
N ASP A 210 19.06 -5.66 36.36
CA ASP A 210 18.63 -6.69 37.30
C ASP A 210 19.26 -8.05 36.95
N ASN A 211 20.43 -8.34 37.55
CA ASN A 211 21.09 -9.65 37.47
C ASN A 211 20.33 -10.79 38.20
N ASN A 212 19.02 -10.68 38.38
CA ASN A 212 18.21 -11.71 39.03
C ASN A 212 16.77 -11.76 38.51
N SER A 213 16.34 -12.99 38.28
CA SER A 213 14.98 -13.52 38.17
C SER A 213 14.26 -13.59 36.82
N SER A 214 13.94 -14.85 36.52
CA SER A 214 12.74 -15.40 35.91
C SER A 214 11.45 -14.56 36.00
N LEU A 215 10.53 -14.94 35.09
CA LEU A 215 9.12 -14.53 34.93
C LEU A 215 8.89 -13.19 34.19
N GLY A 216 8.81 -13.31 32.86
CA GLY A 216 7.55 -13.18 32.14
C GLY A 216 6.87 -11.81 32.11
N GLY A 217 6.80 -11.23 30.91
CA GLY A 217 5.98 -10.04 30.65
C GLY A 217 5.89 -9.67 29.19
N SER A 218 5.36 -10.58 28.37
CA SER A 218 5.00 -10.33 26.97
C SER A 218 4.13 -9.08 26.84
N SER A 219 4.65 -8.05 26.16
CA SER A 219 3.87 -6.98 25.56
C SER A 219 4.46 -6.61 24.21
N GLY A 220 4.93 -7.64 23.49
CA GLY A 220 5.27 -7.47 22.09
C GLY A 220 4.02 -7.10 21.31
N GLY A 221 4.09 -5.99 20.57
CA GLY A 221 2.99 -5.58 19.69
C GLY A 221 2.65 -6.70 18.69
N ILE A 222 1.51 -6.60 18.01
CA ILE A 222 1.08 -7.58 16.99
C ILE A 222 2.23 -7.88 16.01
N VAL A 223 2.97 -6.85 15.61
CA VAL A 223 4.18 -6.96 14.79
C VAL A 223 5.25 -7.84 15.44
N GLU A 224 5.62 -7.60 16.70
CA GLU A 224 6.62 -8.40 17.42
C GLU A 224 6.20 -9.87 17.63
N ARG A 225 4.89 -10.16 17.65
CA ARG A 225 4.36 -11.54 17.66
C ARG A 225 4.38 -12.20 16.28
N LEU A 226 4.14 -11.43 15.22
CA LEU A 226 4.27 -11.90 13.83
C LEU A 226 5.74 -12.17 13.46
N TRP A 227 6.68 -11.54 14.17
CA TRP A 227 8.12 -11.71 13.99
C TRP A 227 8.82 -12.51 15.11
N GLY A 228 8.07 -13.17 16.01
CA GLY A 228 8.59 -13.78 17.25
C GLY A 228 9.19 -15.18 17.08
N ASP A 229 10.45 -15.31 17.52
CA ASP A 229 11.31 -16.46 17.85
C ASP A 229 11.48 -17.61 16.83
N VAL A 230 12.59 -17.56 16.08
CA VAL A 230 13.31 -18.74 15.59
C VAL A 230 14.05 -19.35 16.79
N ASP A 231 13.68 -20.57 17.17
CA ASP A 231 14.47 -21.38 18.11
C ASP A 231 15.91 -21.51 17.59
N ASP A 232 16.88 -21.19 18.44
CA ASP A 232 18.33 -21.11 18.23
C ASP A 232 19.01 -22.48 17.96
N SER A 233 18.30 -23.40 17.28
CA SER A 233 18.75 -24.77 17.02
C SER A 233 18.72 -25.19 15.55
N ASN A 234 18.33 -24.30 14.63
CA ASN A 234 18.49 -24.52 13.19
C ASN A 234 19.21 -23.34 12.54
N GLU A 235 20.41 -23.60 12.02
CA GLU A 235 21.01 -22.79 10.96
C GLU A 235 20.10 -22.89 9.73
N GLY A 236 19.17 -21.94 9.57
CA GLY A 236 18.24 -21.94 8.43
C GLY A 236 17.29 -20.74 8.43
N GLU A 237 17.60 -19.79 7.54
CA GLU A 237 16.74 -18.75 6.95
C GLU A 237 16.11 -17.68 7.87
N GLU A 238 16.45 -16.43 7.56
CA GLU A 238 15.97 -15.21 8.17
C GLU A 238 14.45 -15.05 7.93
N ASN A 239 13.63 -15.23 8.98
CA ASN A 239 12.18 -15.02 8.97
C ASN A 239 11.73 -13.55 8.79
N GLY A 240 12.57 -12.69 8.18
CA GLY A 240 12.31 -11.27 7.92
C GLY A 240 11.40 -10.98 6.73
N GLU A 241 11.08 -11.95 5.88
CA GLU A 241 10.16 -11.76 4.73
C GLU A 241 8.68 -11.97 5.10
N GLY A 242 8.40 -12.63 6.23
CA GLY A 242 7.06 -13.11 6.59
C GLY A 242 5.98 -12.04 6.69
N ALA A 243 6.19 -10.94 7.42
CA ALA A 243 5.08 -9.99 7.62
C ALA A 243 4.84 -9.06 6.42
N ILE A 244 5.82 -8.87 5.54
CA ILE A 244 5.60 -8.17 4.26
C ILE A 244 4.72 -9.04 3.37
N GLU A 245 5.06 -10.32 3.22
CA GLU A 245 4.27 -11.29 2.44
C GLU A 245 2.86 -11.48 3.02
N GLU A 246 2.75 -11.60 4.34
CA GLU A 246 1.47 -11.70 5.03
C GLU A 246 0.61 -10.45 4.82
N PHE A 247 1.21 -9.26 4.94
CA PHE A 247 0.49 -8.00 4.68
C PHE A 247 0.01 -7.93 3.23
N LEU A 248 0.87 -8.25 2.26
CA LEU A 248 0.49 -8.28 0.84
C LEU A 248 -0.61 -9.30 0.58
N THR A 249 -0.57 -10.48 1.19
CA THR A 249 -1.58 -11.52 1.01
C THR A 249 -2.95 -11.09 1.56
N ASN A 250 -2.96 -10.34 2.67
CA ASN A 250 -4.17 -9.85 3.32
C ASN A 250 -4.59 -8.44 2.85
N LEU A 251 -3.85 -7.85 1.92
CA LEU A 251 -4.08 -6.49 1.47
C LEU A 251 -5.40 -6.39 0.68
N LYS A 252 -6.37 -5.68 1.26
CA LYS A 252 -7.61 -5.31 0.57
C LYS A 252 -7.45 -3.92 -0.02
N VAL A 253 -7.44 -3.85 -1.35
CA VAL A 253 -7.36 -2.59 -2.09
C VAL A 253 -8.72 -2.22 -2.66
N GLU A 254 -9.02 -0.92 -2.62
CA GLU A 254 -10.13 -0.34 -3.37
C GLU A 254 -9.57 0.83 -4.18
N PHE A 255 -10.29 1.26 -5.22
CA PHE A 255 -9.93 2.45 -6.00
C PHE A 255 -10.23 3.73 -5.19
N ARG A 256 -9.53 3.90 -4.06
CA ARG A 256 -9.61 5.04 -3.15
C ARG A 256 -8.22 5.45 -2.70
N ARG A 257 -7.96 6.77 -2.71
CA ARG A 257 -6.62 7.32 -2.47
C ARG A 257 -6.11 7.03 -1.05
N ASP A 258 -6.98 7.14 -0.05
CA ASP A 258 -6.65 6.94 1.36
C ASP A 258 -6.21 5.50 1.66
N ILE A 259 -6.89 4.50 1.09
CA ILE A 259 -6.52 3.09 1.25
C ILE A 259 -5.16 2.81 0.64
N ILE A 260 -4.94 3.28 -0.58
CA ILE A 260 -3.69 3.01 -1.31
C ILE A 260 -2.50 3.70 -0.63
N MET A 261 -2.66 4.95 -0.21
CA MET A 261 -1.62 5.65 0.56
C MET A 261 -1.33 4.96 1.89
N ASN A 262 -2.37 4.50 2.61
CA ASN A 262 -2.19 3.72 3.84
C ASN A 262 -1.37 2.45 3.59
N ALA A 263 -1.67 1.71 2.51
CA ALA A 263 -0.97 0.49 2.15
C ALA A 263 0.52 0.76 1.82
N ILE A 264 0.80 1.80 1.02
CA ILE A 264 2.16 2.21 0.67
C ILE A 264 2.96 2.60 1.92
N ILE A 265 2.38 3.42 2.80
CA ILE A 265 3.03 3.85 4.05
C ILE A 265 3.29 2.67 4.98
N ARG A 266 2.34 1.74 5.10
CA ARG A 266 2.48 0.54 5.92
C ARG A 266 3.60 -0.37 5.40
N LEU A 267 3.62 -0.65 4.09
CA LEU A 267 4.70 -1.44 3.47
C LEU A 267 6.06 -0.79 3.63
N LEU A 268 6.17 0.52 3.39
CA LEU A 268 7.40 1.27 3.62
C LEU A 268 7.89 1.12 5.06
N SER A 269 6.97 1.18 6.03
CA SER A 269 7.32 1.01 7.45
C SER A 269 7.77 -0.41 7.76
N LEU A 270 7.18 -1.43 7.12
CA LEU A 270 7.63 -2.82 7.26
C LEU A 270 9.05 -3.00 6.69
N TYR A 271 9.32 -2.51 5.48
CA TYR A 271 10.68 -2.52 4.92
C TYR A 271 11.70 -1.81 5.81
N LEU A 272 11.34 -0.64 6.37
CA LEU A 272 12.20 0.07 7.32
C LEU A 272 12.45 -0.76 8.59
N CYS A 273 11.44 -1.45 9.13
CA CYS A 273 11.61 -2.34 10.27
C CYS A 273 12.63 -3.43 9.96
N ASP A 274 12.53 -4.07 8.80
CA ASP A 274 13.41 -5.17 8.43
C ASP A 274 14.84 -4.69 8.23
N TYR A 275 15.04 -3.57 7.54
CA TYR A 275 16.37 -2.99 7.39
C TYR A 275 17.00 -2.56 8.73
N VAL A 276 16.21 -2.02 9.65
CA VAL A 276 16.65 -1.71 11.02
C VAL A 276 17.03 -2.98 11.77
N ARG A 277 16.26 -4.06 11.62
CA ARG A 277 16.56 -5.36 12.22
C ARG A 277 17.81 -6.00 11.66
N SER A 278 18.12 -5.80 10.39
CA SER A 278 19.36 -6.29 9.79
C SER A 278 20.62 -5.53 10.26
N GLN A 279 20.49 -4.38 10.92
CA GLN A 279 21.66 -3.65 11.42
C GLN A 279 22.30 -4.35 12.63
N PRO A 280 23.62 -4.43 12.76
CA PRO A 280 24.27 -5.20 13.83
C PRO A 280 23.89 -4.73 15.24
N LYS A 281 24.12 -3.45 15.58
CA LYS A 281 23.74 -2.83 16.87
C LYS A 281 23.54 -1.32 16.71
N PHE A 282 22.75 -0.74 17.61
CA PHE A 282 22.56 0.71 17.70
C PHE A 282 23.31 1.30 18.90
N SER A 283 24.10 2.33 18.65
CA SER A 283 24.59 3.26 19.66
C SER A 283 23.41 4.06 20.22
N ARG A 284 23.59 4.67 21.40
CA ARG A 284 22.58 5.57 21.97
C ARG A 284 22.25 6.73 21.03
N ASN A 285 23.27 7.41 20.51
CA ASN A 285 23.06 8.53 19.60
C ASN A 285 22.47 8.07 18.26
N GLY A 286 22.80 6.86 17.80
CA GLY A 286 22.18 6.24 16.63
C GLY A 286 20.68 6.01 16.82
N LEU A 287 20.29 5.49 17.99
CA LEU A 287 18.87 5.35 18.36
C LEU A 287 18.16 6.71 18.46
N GLU A 288 18.78 7.70 19.10
CA GLU A 288 18.27 9.06 19.21
C GLU A 288 18.10 9.72 17.82
N GLN A 289 19.01 9.49 16.87
CA GLN A 289 18.89 9.97 15.49
C GLN A 289 17.73 9.29 14.74
N LEU A 290 17.57 7.97 14.87
CA LEU A 290 16.45 7.27 14.25
C LEU A 290 15.11 7.71 14.85
N GLN A 291 15.06 8.01 16.15
CA GLN A 291 13.88 8.60 16.79
C GLN A 291 13.47 9.92 16.12
N VAL A 292 14.44 10.82 15.87
CA VAL A 292 14.21 12.10 15.17
C VAL A 292 13.68 11.86 13.75
N ASP A 293 14.28 10.93 13.02
CA ASP A 293 13.83 10.58 11.67
C ASP A 293 12.40 10.03 11.65
N CYS A 294 12.09 9.09 12.56
CA CYS A 294 10.75 8.54 12.73
C CYS A 294 9.73 9.62 13.09
N ALA A 295 10.07 10.53 14.02
CA ALA A 295 9.18 11.62 14.40
C ALA A 295 8.90 12.57 13.21
N TYR A 296 9.93 12.90 12.43
CA TYR A 296 9.77 13.71 11.22
C TYR A 296 8.89 13.01 10.17
N MET A 297 9.11 11.72 9.90
CA MET A 297 8.26 10.94 9.00
C MET A 297 6.81 10.97 9.48
N ARG A 298 6.56 10.73 10.77
CA ARG A 298 5.23 10.79 11.38
C ARG A 298 4.56 12.16 11.15
N GLN A 299 5.29 13.23 11.44
CA GLN A 299 4.81 14.62 11.31
C GLN A 299 4.50 15.03 9.87
N LYS A 300 5.22 14.50 8.87
CA LYS A 300 5.02 14.89 7.46
C LYS A 300 4.07 13.94 6.72
N LEU A 301 4.07 12.65 7.05
CA LEU A 301 3.25 11.65 6.36
C LEU A 301 1.78 11.63 6.82
N TRP A 302 1.45 12.22 7.96
CA TRP A 302 0.09 12.22 8.51
C TRP A 302 -0.99 12.77 7.57
N VAL A 303 -0.64 13.75 6.72
CA VAL A 303 -1.57 14.33 5.73
C VAL A 303 -1.97 13.29 4.69
N TYR A 304 -1.08 12.33 4.41
CA TYR A 304 -1.28 11.30 3.39
C TYR A 304 -1.84 10.00 3.94
N ALA A 305 -1.74 9.77 5.25
CA ALA A 305 -2.38 8.63 5.90
C ALA A 305 -3.88 8.88 6.04
N GLY A 306 -4.73 8.00 5.51
CA GLY A 306 -6.16 7.97 5.81
C GLY A 306 -6.40 7.69 7.29
N ASP A 307 -5.67 6.72 7.84
CA ASP A 307 -5.73 6.30 9.24
C ASP A 307 -4.46 6.74 9.98
N GLU A 308 -4.62 7.75 10.85
CA GLU A 308 -3.52 8.29 11.67
C GLU A 308 -3.02 7.27 12.70
N HIS A 309 -3.91 6.43 13.22
CA HIS A 309 -3.52 5.41 14.20
C HIS A 309 -2.61 4.37 13.56
N MET A 310 -2.95 3.91 12.35
CA MET A 310 -2.11 3.02 11.56
C MET A 310 -0.73 3.62 11.30
N LEU A 311 -0.64 4.89 10.89
CA LEU A 311 0.65 5.58 10.70
C LEU A 311 1.45 5.59 12.00
N ASN A 312 0.83 5.99 13.11
CA ASN A 312 1.50 6.09 14.40
C ASN A 312 2.05 4.73 14.87
N ILE A 313 1.27 3.66 14.76
CA ILE A 313 1.72 2.31 15.09
C ILE A 313 2.88 1.89 14.18
N SER A 314 2.75 2.09 12.87
CA SER A 314 3.74 1.65 11.89
C SER A 314 5.10 2.31 12.09
N ILE A 315 5.12 3.61 12.39
CA ILE A 315 6.36 4.33 12.67
C ILE A 315 6.93 3.95 14.04
N GLU A 316 6.09 3.72 15.06
CA GLU A 316 6.55 3.25 16.37
C GLU A 316 7.11 1.82 16.31
N ASP A 317 6.62 0.96 15.42
CA ASP A 317 7.19 -0.38 15.17
C ASP A 317 8.65 -0.28 14.69
N VAL A 318 8.95 0.65 13.77
CA VAL A 318 10.33 0.89 13.28
C VAL A 318 11.26 1.30 14.42
N LEU A 319 10.84 2.26 15.24
CA LEU A 319 11.66 2.73 16.36
C LEU A 319 11.81 1.63 17.43
N THR A 320 10.76 0.87 17.70
CA THR A 320 10.80 -0.25 18.66
C THR A 320 11.80 -1.31 18.20
N ALA A 321 11.85 -1.61 16.90
CA ALA A 321 12.85 -2.54 16.35
C ALA A 321 14.29 -2.06 16.62
N ALA A 322 14.56 -0.75 16.56
CA ALA A 322 15.87 -0.20 16.89
C ALA A 322 16.15 -0.19 18.40
N VAL A 323 15.15 0.10 19.24
CA VAL A 323 15.27 0.04 20.71
C VAL A 323 15.74 -1.35 21.15
N ASN A 324 15.16 -2.41 20.59
CA ASN A 324 15.53 -3.79 20.89
C ASN A 324 16.97 -4.15 20.47
N ARG A 325 17.61 -3.34 19.61
CA ARG A 325 18.99 -3.54 19.13
C ARG A 325 19.98 -2.55 19.74
N CYS A 326 19.53 -1.72 20.68
CA CYS A 326 20.38 -0.79 21.41
C CYS A 326 20.74 -1.37 22.78
N ALA A 327 22.03 -1.37 23.13
CA ALA A 327 22.50 -1.92 24.41
C ALA A 327 22.06 -1.08 25.63
N GLN A 328 21.93 0.23 25.46
CA GLN A 328 21.51 1.17 26.48
C GLN A 328 20.46 2.12 25.90
N PRO A 329 19.24 1.63 25.65
CA PRO A 329 18.23 2.40 24.96
C PRO A 329 17.77 3.56 25.84
N LYS A 330 18.02 4.79 25.37
CA LYS A 330 17.51 6.01 25.97
C LYS A 330 17.07 6.94 24.86
N LEU A 331 15.79 7.28 24.86
CA LEU A 331 15.19 8.20 23.90
C LEU A 331 15.41 9.65 24.34
N LEU A 332 15.47 10.54 23.35
CA LEU A 332 15.43 11.98 23.56
C LEU A 332 14.08 12.43 24.11
N ASP A 333 14.14 13.52 24.88
CA ASP A 333 12.94 14.19 25.35
C ASP A 333 12.08 14.66 24.15
N PRO A 334 10.76 14.44 24.17
CA PRO A 334 9.87 14.84 23.07
C PRO A 334 9.96 16.32 22.69
N SER A 335 10.31 17.21 23.62
CA SER A 335 10.50 18.64 23.33
C SER A 335 11.72 18.92 22.45
N VAL A 336 12.81 18.18 22.65
CA VAL A 336 14.03 18.27 21.84
C VAL A 336 13.78 17.75 20.44
N VAL A 337 13.11 16.59 20.35
CA VAL A 337 12.72 16.00 19.05
C VAL A 337 11.82 16.95 18.28
N ARG A 338 10.84 17.57 18.94
CA ARG A 338 9.98 18.60 18.33
C ARG A 338 10.79 19.75 17.76
N ALA A 339 11.69 20.34 18.56
CA ALA A 339 12.50 21.48 18.12
C ALA A 339 13.30 21.14 16.85
N ILE A 340 13.97 19.97 16.82
CA ILE A 340 14.73 19.53 15.65
C ILE A 340 13.83 19.35 14.42
N CYS A 341 12.65 18.74 14.58
CA CYS A 341 11.75 18.50 13.46
C CYS A 341 11.06 19.79 12.95
N GLU A 342 10.82 20.78 13.81
CA GLU A 342 10.21 22.06 13.43
C GLU A 342 11.17 22.99 12.68
N GLU A 343 12.47 22.91 12.98
CA GLU A 343 13.53 23.65 12.27
C GLU A 343 13.83 23.10 10.85
N ASN A 344 13.15 22.02 10.43
CA ASN A 344 13.51 21.20 9.26
C ASN A 344 12.39 20.88 8.27
#